data_AF-A0AA36IJ11-F1
#
_entry.id   AF-A0AA36IJ11-F1
#
_cell.length_a   1.000
_cell.length_b   1.000
_cell.length_c   1.000
_cell.angle_alpha   90.00
_cell.angle_beta   90.00
_cell.angle_gamma   90.00
#
_symmetry.space_group_name_H-M   'P 1'
#
loop_
_entity.id
_entity.type
_entity.pdbx_description
1 polymer ?
#
loop_
_entity_poly.entity_id
_entity_poly.type
_entity_poly.pdbx_seq_one_letter_code
_entity_poly.pdbx_strand_id
1 'polypeptide(L)'
;MDFCAGHRSLFIRSMEWVQQKQSGDSTRWDLTRAQGEVSQAWDTDNWTETPDDSLMGKLQTVRAIRVNGAFSDPQSIPQQFVDILCEGPTAGMDANLRRKLTLVGFTLPVVPATDRIPEEFTPLDWAKLGTKYGVANYMMASYYRQALAKKRQLTVDVDRSPTSCTDLLLRALPYLLFADVVAIQGDKFGIRSDVSQEELPFEVHYTHAAVRELKRLVGSTNSLESTKKGKVDIYTTLEDGSTFAIEAVMSSRGATSIAKHRDRFESASMTNYAHAQYKCLLIIGKCGDMREIVGKVRDGIEVVGLAPNPSHTGYYVYVKRQGEKVVDFHIPCDGVARGFSWKDEEPFFEISSAQKFKYIEPGSAAPQRPPAVWVCQLGSPDGKDFKVIGNPFQVKGVLANVDDLKEGIKNKAELSIPSFKMDIYSKEDGGWVKSDEESEVDRGKSKADCYGFTIPAGAAGAA
;
A
#
# COMPACT_ATOMS: atom_id res chain seq x y z
N MET A 1 -1.97 -17.01 9.71
CA MET A 1 -2.07 -15.66 10.33
C MET A 1 -1.15 -14.78 9.51
N ASP A 2 -1.68 -14.12 8.48
CA ASP A 2 -0.88 -13.40 7.50
C ASP A 2 -0.57 -11.98 7.98
N PHE A 3 0.08 -11.91 9.13
CA PHE A 3 0.72 -10.68 9.56
C PHE A 3 1.74 -10.29 8.48
N CYS A 4 1.57 -9.10 7.90
CA CYS A 4 2.37 -8.60 6.79
C CYS A 4 2.27 -9.41 5.47
N ALA A 5 1.11 -10.02 5.19
CA ALA A 5 0.91 -10.89 4.01
C ALA A 5 1.89 -12.08 3.97
N GLY A 6 2.21 -12.63 5.15
CA GLY A 6 3.19 -13.72 5.29
C GLY A 6 4.66 -13.25 5.25
N HIS A 7 4.93 -11.95 5.14
CA HIS A 7 6.29 -11.44 5.02
C HIS A 7 7.02 -11.41 6.38
N ARG A 8 7.71 -12.51 6.71
CA ARG A 8 8.44 -12.75 7.97
C ARG A 8 9.30 -11.56 8.43
N SER A 9 10.01 -10.88 7.53
CA SER A 9 10.87 -9.74 7.91
C SER A 9 10.09 -8.52 8.43
N LEU A 10 8.86 -8.29 7.93
CA LEU A 10 8.01 -7.19 8.40
C LEU A 10 7.44 -7.51 9.78
N PHE A 11 7.03 -8.77 9.99
CA PHE A 11 6.61 -9.25 11.30
C PHE A 11 7.72 -9.11 12.34
N ILE A 12 8.91 -9.66 12.06
CA ILE A 12 10.06 -9.59 12.99
C ILE A 12 10.38 -8.15 13.38
N ARG A 13 10.43 -7.24 12.40
CA ARG A 13 10.80 -5.84 12.63
C ARG A 13 9.73 -5.06 13.40
N SER A 14 8.45 -5.38 13.21
CA SER A 14 7.37 -4.86 14.05
C SER A 14 7.54 -5.32 15.50
N MET A 15 7.82 -6.60 15.72
CA MET A 15 7.99 -7.16 17.06
C MET A 15 9.26 -6.65 17.76
N GLU A 16 10.36 -6.46 17.02
CA GLU A 16 11.58 -5.84 17.54
C GLU A 16 11.33 -4.40 17.98
N TRP A 17 10.58 -3.63 17.20
CA TRP A 17 10.21 -2.27 17.56
C TRP A 17 9.41 -2.21 18.86
N VAL A 18 8.35 -3.03 18.95
CA VAL A 18 7.54 -3.16 20.18
C VAL A 18 8.44 -3.54 21.35
N GLN A 19 9.31 -4.53 21.17
CA GLN A 19 10.22 -4.97 22.23
C GLN A 19 11.14 -3.83 22.70
N GLN A 20 11.72 -3.08 21.77
CA GLN A 20 12.62 -1.96 22.07
C GLN A 20 11.88 -0.85 22.81
N LYS A 21 10.67 -0.49 22.36
CA LYS A 21 9.84 0.54 22.98
C LYS A 21 9.45 0.19 24.42
N GLN A 22 9.26 -1.09 24.71
CA GLN A 22 8.93 -1.58 26.06
C GLN A 22 10.15 -1.89 26.93
N SER A 23 11.31 -2.16 26.34
CA SER A 23 12.52 -2.59 27.05
C SER A 23 13.12 -1.54 28.00
N GLY A 24 12.75 -0.26 27.85
CA GLY A 24 13.21 0.82 28.72
C GLY A 24 12.65 0.81 30.15
N ASP A 25 11.61 0.02 30.43
CA ASP A 25 10.80 0.14 31.66
C ASP A 25 10.93 -1.02 32.68
N SER A 26 11.91 -1.93 32.56
CA SER A 26 12.11 -3.07 33.49
C SER A 26 10.90 -3.99 33.70
N THR A 27 9.87 -3.88 32.84
CA THR A 27 8.59 -4.58 32.97
C THR A 27 8.47 -5.71 31.94
N ARG A 28 7.73 -6.76 32.32
CA ARG A 28 7.38 -7.89 31.47
C ARG A 28 6.58 -7.37 30.25
N TRP A 29 6.80 -7.97 29.08
CA TRP A 29 6.08 -7.67 27.83
C TRP A 29 4.58 -7.44 28.09
N ASP A 30 4.06 -6.30 27.66
CA ASP A 30 2.65 -5.92 27.79
C ASP A 30 2.03 -5.75 26.39
N LEU A 31 1.09 -6.65 26.07
CA LEU A 31 0.39 -6.66 24.79
C LEU A 31 -0.48 -5.41 24.58
N THR A 32 -1.04 -4.87 25.68
CA THR A 32 -1.87 -3.67 25.68
C THR A 32 -1.04 -2.44 25.32
N ARG A 33 0.16 -2.35 25.91
CA ARG A 33 1.13 -1.31 25.59
C ARG A 33 1.61 -1.43 24.15
N ALA A 34 1.89 -2.65 23.67
CA ALA A 34 2.34 -2.90 22.30
C ALA A 34 1.34 -2.36 21.28
N GLN A 35 0.07 -2.63 21.51
CA GLN A 35 -1.01 -2.21 20.64
C GLN A 35 -1.19 -0.69 20.63
N GLY A 36 -1.17 -0.05 21.81
CA GLY A 36 -1.26 1.41 21.92
C GLY A 36 -0.08 2.11 21.23
N GLU A 37 1.13 1.57 21.39
CA GLU A 37 2.32 2.06 20.70
C GLU A 37 2.17 1.92 19.18
N VAL A 38 1.82 0.73 18.65
CA VAL A 38 1.64 0.50 17.21
C VAL A 38 0.60 1.45 16.61
N SER A 39 -0.52 1.65 17.32
CA SER A 39 -1.60 2.53 16.86
C SER A 39 -1.18 4.00 16.83
N GLN A 40 -0.55 4.47 17.91
CA GLN A 40 -0.01 5.83 17.96
C GLN A 40 0.99 6.06 16.83
N ALA A 41 1.91 5.11 16.61
CA ALA A 41 2.88 5.18 15.54
C ALA A 41 2.21 5.26 14.15
N TRP A 42 1.15 4.49 13.91
CA TRP A 42 0.42 4.52 12.63
C TRP A 42 -0.23 5.88 12.34
N ASP A 43 -0.83 6.51 13.35
CA ASP A 43 -1.51 7.81 13.23
C ASP A 43 -0.53 9.00 13.14
N THR A 44 0.61 8.94 13.83
CA THR A 44 1.53 10.08 13.98
C THR A 44 2.78 10.01 13.10
N ASP A 45 3.18 8.83 12.64
CA ASP A 45 4.47 8.69 11.96
C ASP A 45 4.46 9.27 10.55
N ASN A 46 5.46 10.11 10.30
CA ASN A 46 5.77 10.64 8.99
C ASN A 46 6.63 9.63 8.21
N TRP A 47 6.06 8.90 7.25
CA TRP A 47 6.73 7.89 6.42
C TRP A 47 7.82 8.42 5.46
N THR A 48 8.21 9.69 5.54
CA THR A 48 9.34 10.24 4.77
C THR A 48 10.45 10.80 5.66
N GLU A 49 10.16 11.08 6.93
CA GLU A 49 11.09 11.66 7.91
C GLU A 49 10.90 10.96 9.26
N THR A 50 10.82 9.63 9.23
CA THR A 50 10.63 8.86 10.45
C THR A 50 11.96 8.67 11.15
N PRO A 51 12.07 9.04 12.43
CA PRO A 51 13.19 8.64 13.28
C PRO A 51 13.39 7.11 13.23
N ASP A 52 14.63 6.63 13.25
CA ASP A 52 14.97 5.20 13.18
C ASP A 52 14.36 4.36 14.31
N ASP A 53 13.88 5.00 15.39
CA ASP A 53 13.23 4.40 16.56
C ASP A 53 11.69 4.37 16.48
N SER A 54 11.10 4.91 15.42
CA SER A 54 9.66 4.83 15.13
C SER A 54 9.27 3.50 14.46
N LEU A 55 8.00 3.08 14.54
CA LEU A 55 7.57 1.82 13.92
C LEU A 55 7.73 1.92 12.40
N MET A 56 7.36 3.06 11.80
CA MET A 56 7.52 3.25 10.37
C MET A 56 8.99 3.38 9.95
N GLY A 57 9.85 3.98 10.79
CA GLY A 57 11.30 3.95 10.58
C GLY A 57 11.85 2.53 10.57
N LYS A 58 11.45 1.69 11.54
CA LYS A 58 11.84 0.26 11.57
C LYS A 58 11.32 -0.49 10.35
N LEU A 59 10.08 -0.26 9.94
CA LEU A 59 9.48 -0.94 8.78
C LEU A 59 10.08 -0.47 7.46
N GLN A 60 10.46 0.80 7.36
CA GLN A 60 11.27 1.31 6.26
C GLN A 60 12.62 0.62 6.16
N THR A 61 13.22 0.10 7.24
CA THR A 61 14.49 -0.65 7.10
C THR A 61 14.31 -2.02 6.47
N VAL A 62 13.08 -2.53 6.38
CA VAL A 62 12.82 -3.89 5.94
C VAL A 62 13.05 -4.00 4.44
N ARG A 63 13.84 -5.01 4.06
CA ARG A 63 14.10 -5.36 2.67
C ARG A 63 12.82 -5.50 1.83
N ALA A 64 11.72 -5.98 2.39
CA ALA A 64 10.41 -6.04 1.72
C ALA A 64 9.86 -4.67 1.26
N ILE A 65 10.18 -3.61 2.00
CA ILE A 65 9.74 -2.23 1.75
C ILE A 65 10.83 -1.46 0.98
N ARG A 66 12.13 -1.72 1.23
CA ARG A 66 13.26 -1.04 0.53
C ARG A 66 13.70 -1.70 -0.75
N VAL A 67 13.74 -3.02 -0.82
CA VAL A 67 14.25 -3.74 -1.98
C VAL A 67 13.16 -3.78 -3.00
N ASN A 68 13.17 -2.72 -3.77
CA ASN A 68 12.28 -2.49 -4.87
C ASN A 68 13.09 -2.23 -6.15
N GLY A 69 14.35 -2.66 -6.17
CA GLY A 69 15.26 -2.58 -7.32
C GLY A 69 15.35 -1.16 -7.86
N ALA A 70 14.92 -0.98 -9.12
CA ALA A 70 14.87 0.31 -9.81
C ALA A 70 13.80 1.28 -9.26
N PHE A 71 12.90 0.84 -8.37
CA PHE A 71 11.75 1.59 -7.86
C PHE A 71 11.87 2.00 -6.38
N SER A 72 13.08 1.95 -5.84
CA SER A 72 13.39 2.46 -4.49
C SER A 72 13.21 3.99 -4.39
N ASP A 73 13.35 4.70 -5.51
CA ASP A 73 13.01 6.11 -5.65
C ASP A 73 11.53 6.26 -6.04
N PRO A 74 10.69 6.99 -5.27
CA PRO A 74 9.33 7.34 -5.65
C PRO A 74 9.18 8.04 -7.02
N GLN A 75 10.26 8.65 -7.53
CA GLN A 75 10.28 9.18 -8.90
C GLN A 75 10.34 8.11 -9.98
N SER A 76 10.92 6.96 -9.66
CA SER A 76 11.06 5.84 -10.59
C SER A 76 9.81 4.95 -10.63
N ILE A 77 8.86 5.15 -9.71
CA ILE A 77 7.62 4.36 -9.65
C ILE A 77 6.82 4.57 -10.94
N PRO A 78 6.47 3.49 -11.66
CA PRO A 78 5.71 3.58 -12.89
C PRO A 78 4.28 4.04 -12.61
N GLN A 79 3.72 4.82 -13.54
CA GLN A 79 2.35 5.34 -13.43
C GLN A 79 1.33 4.21 -13.20
N GLN A 80 1.49 3.07 -13.87
CA GLN A 80 0.59 1.92 -13.72
C GLN A 80 0.55 1.36 -12.29
N PHE A 81 1.65 1.48 -11.52
CA PHE A 81 1.61 1.10 -10.10
C PHE A 81 0.84 2.15 -9.28
N VAL A 82 0.99 3.44 -9.59
CA VAL A 82 0.21 4.51 -8.97
C VAL A 82 -1.28 4.31 -9.24
N ASP A 83 -1.64 3.92 -10.47
CA ASP A 83 -3.02 3.63 -10.85
C ASP A 83 -3.55 2.46 -10.02
N ILE A 84 -2.80 1.35 -9.89
CA ILE A 84 -3.21 0.22 -9.03
C ILE A 84 -3.34 0.63 -7.56
N LEU A 85 -2.41 1.46 -7.10
CA LEU A 85 -2.39 1.97 -5.74
C LEU A 85 -3.58 2.88 -5.45
N CYS A 86 -4.10 3.59 -6.44
CA CYS A 86 -5.15 4.60 -6.30
C CYS A 86 -6.51 4.17 -6.87
N GLU A 87 -6.59 3.11 -7.64
CA GLU A 87 -7.83 2.66 -8.29
C GLU A 87 -8.09 1.17 -8.04
N GLY A 88 -7.12 0.48 -7.43
CA GLY A 88 -7.22 -0.92 -7.06
C GLY A 88 -6.75 -1.88 -8.15
N PRO A 89 -7.00 -3.18 -7.96
CA PRO A 89 -6.41 -4.21 -8.81
C PRO A 89 -6.81 -4.12 -10.29
N THR A 90 -5.85 -4.28 -11.20
CA THR A 90 -6.06 -4.21 -12.65
C THR A 90 -5.56 -5.45 -13.39
N ALA A 91 -6.23 -5.82 -14.48
CA ALA A 91 -5.76 -6.84 -15.42
C ALA A 91 -5.01 -6.24 -16.63
N GLY A 92 -5.03 -4.92 -16.80
CA GLY A 92 -4.53 -4.21 -17.98
C GLY A 92 -3.03 -3.88 -17.98
N MET A 93 -2.23 -4.57 -17.17
CA MET A 93 -0.79 -4.27 -17.05
C MET A 93 0.02 -4.96 -18.15
N ASP A 94 0.96 -4.24 -18.78
CA ASP A 94 1.95 -4.81 -19.71
C ASP A 94 2.67 -6.02 -19.08
N ALA A 95 2.84 -7.10 -19.86
CA ALA A 95 3.37 -8.35 -19.36
C ALA A 95 4.81 -8.22 -18.80
N ASN A 96 5.62 -7.35 -19.40
CA ASN A 96 7.01 -7.14 -19.01
C ASN A 96 7.09 -6.29 -17.72
N LEU A 97 6.28 -5.22 -17.65
CA LEU A 97 6.13 -4.43 -16.42
C LEU A 97 5.56 -5.25 -15.26
N ARG A 98 4.53 -6.07 -15.53
CA ARG A 98 3.94 -7.01 -14.58
C ARG A 98 4.96 -7.97 -14.02
N ARG A 99 5.74 -8.61 -14.89
CA ARG A 99 6.84 -9.48 -14.45
C ARG A 99 7.82 -8.73 -13.55
N LYS A 100 8.23 -7.51 -13.92
CA LYS A 100 9.15 -6.69 -13.11
C LYS A 100 8.54 -6.38 -11.74
N LEU A 101 7.34 -5.82 -11.68
CA LEU A 101 6.66 -5.42 -10.44
C LEU A 101 6.37 -6.62 -9.53
N THR A 102 6.02 -7.78 -10.09
CA THR A 102 5.85 -9.01 -9.30
C THR A 102 7.18 -9.55 -8.78
N LEU A 103 8.25 -9.58 -9.60
CA LEU A 103 9.57 -10.05 -9.15
C LEU A 103 10.17 -9.20 -8.03
N VAL A 104 9.91 -7.89 -8.05
CA VAL A 104 10.35 -6.97 -6.98
C VAL A 104 9.34 -6.85 -5.83
N GLY A 105 8.19 -7.53 -5.91
CA GLY A 105 7.22 -7.59 -4.80
C GLY A 105 6.25 -6.42 -4.69
N PHE A 106 6.11 -5.55 -5.71
CA PHE A 106 5.12 -4.46 -5.72
C PHE A 106 3.70 -4.97 -5.93
N THR A 107 3.53 -5.96 -6.79
CA THR A 107 2.21 -6.43 -7.19
C THR A 107 2.10 -7.93 -7.17
N LEU A 108 1.01 -8.42 -6.59
CA LEU A 108 0.67 -9.83 -6.58
C LEU A 108 -0.65 -10.07 -7.31
N PRO A 109 -0.85 -11.26 -7.90
CA PRO A 109 -2.16 -11.66 -8.40
C PRO A 109 -3.18 -11.59 -7.27
N VAL A 110 -4.34 -11.02 -7.56
CA VAL A 110 -5.46 -11.01 -6.61
C VAL A 110 -6.16 -12.34 -6.69
N VAL A 111 -6.24 -13.03 -5.56
CA VAL A 111 -7.04 -14.25 -5.44
C VAL A 111 -8.51 -13.86 -5.59
N PRO A 112 -9.26 -14.46 -6.53
CA PRO A 112 -10.69 -14.22 -6.65
C PRO A 112 -11.38 -14.52 -5.32
N ALA A 113 -12.32 -13.67 -4.91
CA ALA A 113 -13.19 -13.97 -3.78
C ALA A 113 -14.03 -15.19 -4.17
N THR A 114 -13.64 -16.37 -3.72
CA THR A 114 -14.44 -17.59 -3.80
C THR A 114 -15.28 -17.73 -2.54
N ASP A 115 -16.36 -18.53 -2.59
CA ASP A 115 -17.20 -18.92 -1.43
C ASP A 115 -16.42 -19.66 -0.31
N ARG A 116 -15.10 -19.81 -0.46
CA ARG A 116 -14.19 -20.43 0.50
C ARG A 116 -13.00 -19.51 0.70
N ILE A 117 -12.59 -19.40 1.96
CA ILE A 117 -11.30 -18.80 2.34
C ILE A 117 -10.24 -19.51 1.51
N PRO A 118 -9.45 -18.79 0.69
CA PRO A 118 -8.37 -19.41 -0.07
C PRO A 118 -7.46 -20.20 0.87
N GLU A 119 -7.12 -21.43 0.50
CA GLU A 119 -6.10 -22.17 1.24
C GLU A 119 -4.77 -21.37 1.19
N GLU A 120 -4.07 -21.30 2.32
CA GLU A 120 -2.86 -20.48 2.56
C GLU A 120 -1.74 -20.72 1.51
N PHE A 121 -1.81 -21.82 0.76
CA PHE A 121 -0.84 -22.21 -0.27
C PHE A 121 -1.46 -22.47 -1.65
N THR A 122 -2.50 -21.73 -2.03
CA THR A 122 -3.12 -21.87 -3.36
C THR A 122 -2.12 -21.49 -4.47
N PRO A 123 -1.74 -22.42 -5.37
CA PRO A 123 -0.88 -22.10 -6.50
C PRO A 123 -1.59 -21.12 -7.43
N LEU A 124 -0.91 -20.02 -7.78
CA LEU A 124 -1.45 -18.99 -8.66
C LEU A 124 -0.77 -19.04 -10.02
N ASP A 125 -1.55 -19.19 -11.09
CA ASP A 125 -1.06 -19.00 -12.45
C ASP A 125 -0.99 -17.51 -12.80
N TRP A 126 0.22 -16.97 -12.76
CA TRP A 126 0.51 -15.55 -13.06
C TRP A 126 0.40 -15.23 -14.56
N ALA A 127 0.34 -16.24 -15.42
CA ALA A 127 0.19 -16.05 -16.86
C ALA A 127 -1.28 -16.10 -17.31
N LYS A 128 -2.20 -16.55 -16.45
CA LYS A 128 -3.62 -16.67 -16.79
C LYS A 128 -4.18 -15.34 -17.28
N LEU A 129 -4.83 -15.39 -18.45
CA LEU A 129 -5.46 -14.22 -19.06
C LEU A 129 -6.57 -13.69 -18.14
N GLY A 130 -6.62 -12.36 -17.97
CA GLY A 130 -7.60 -11.71 -17.11
C GLY A 130 -7.27 -11.71 -15.61
N THR A 131 -6.15 -12.29 -15.18
CA THR A 131 -5.68 -12.19 -13.79
C THR A 131 -5.45 -10.73 -13.42
N LYS A 132 -6.12 -10.28 -12.36
CA LYS A 132 -5.93 -8.93 -11.79
C LYS A 132 -4.72 -8.93 -10.87
N TYR A 133 -4.00 -7.81 -10.85
CA TYR A 133 -2.84 -7.58 -10.00
C TYR A 133 -3.12 -6.39 -9.09
N GLY A 134 -2.92 -6.59 -7.78
CA GLY A 134 -3.07 -5.57 -6.74
C GLY A 134 -1.74 -5.31 -6.03
N VAL A 135 -1.72 -4.30 -5.17
CA VAL A 135 -0.57 -4.02 -4.30
C VAL A 135 -0.32 -5.24 -3.40
N ALA A 136 0.93 -5.68 -3.28
CA ALA A 136 1.26 -6.93 -2.60
C ALA A 136 0.83 -6.99 -1.13
N ASN A 137 0.80 -5.84 -0.44
CA ASN A 137 0.29 -5.73 0.93
C ASN A 137 -0.07 -4.28 1.27
N TYR A 138 -0.85 -4.11 2.33
CA TYR A 138 -1.36 -2.82 2.80
C TYR A 138 -0.27 -1.87 3.34
N MET A 139 0.77 -2.41 3.97
CA MET A 139 1.88 -1.63 4.53
C MET A 139 2.60 -0.88 3.42
N MET A 140 2.86 -1.58 2.31
CA MET A 140 3.45 -1.02 1.11
C MET A 140 2.51 -0.03 0.42
N ALA A 141 1.20 -0.34 0.37
CA ALA A 141 0.22 0.60 -0.16
C ALA A 141 0.25 1.94 0.62
N SER A 142 0.25 1.83 1.94
CA SER A 142 0.30 2.98 2.86
C SER A 142 1.61 3.76 2.69
N TYR A 143 2.76 3.06 2.71
CA TYR A 143 4.07 3.66 2.48
C TYR A 143 4.13 4.47 1.20
N TYR A 144 3.79 3.85 0.06
CA TYR A 144 3.94 4.49 -1.23
C TYR A 144 2.93 5.61 -1.44
N ARG A 145 1.70 5.49 -0.94
CA ARG A 145 0.75 6.61 -0.99
C ARG A 145 1.25 7.82 -0.23
N GLN A 146 1.79 7.61 0.96
CA GLN A 146 2.35 8.71 1.74
C GLN A 146 3.60 9.30 1.10
N ALA A 147 4.51 8.46 0.61
CA ALA A 147 5.71 8.92 -0.09
C ALA A 147 5.36 9.73 -1.35
N LEU A 148 4.37 9.29 -2.12
CA LEU A 148 3.89 9.97 -3.31
C LEU A 148 3.11 11.25 -2.97
N ALA A 149 2.28 11.25 -1.91
CA ALA A 149 1.60 12.46 -1.44
C ALA A 149 2.60 13.57 -1.08
N LYS A 150 3.69 13.22 -0.40
CA LYS A 150 4.69 14.21 0.04
C LYS A 150 5.66 14.62 -1.06
N LYS A 151 6.20 13.67 -1.82
CA LYS A 151 7.25 13.92 -2.82
C LYS A 151 6.72 14.33 -4.19
N ARG A 152 5.44 14.09 -4.45
CA ARG A 152 4.82 14.23 -5.77
C ARG A 152 3.36 14.72 -5.69
N GLN A 153 2.93 15.33 -4.57
CA GLN A 153 1.59 15.91 -4.41
C GLN A 153 0.43 15.00 -4.89
N LEU A 154 0.50 13.70 -4.55
CA LEU A 154 -0.58 12.75 -4.87
C LEU A 154 -1.92 13.22 -4.32
N THR A 155 -2.90 13.36 -5.22
CA THR A 155 -4.28 13.67 -4.92
C THR A 155 -5.17 12.53 -5.44
N VAL A 156 -5.93 11.94 -4.52
CA VAL A 156 -6.93 10.90 -4.79
C VAL A 156 -8.25 11.44 -4.28
N ASP A 157 -9.31 11.30 -5.07
CA ASP A 157 -10.67 11.67 -4.69
C ASP A 157 -11.62 10.49 -4.80
N VAL A 158 -12.71 10.56 -4.04
CA VAL A 158 -13.81 9.60 -4.14
C VAL A 158 -14.84 10.20 -5.10
N ASP A 159 -15.01 9.57 -6.26
CA ASP A 159 -15.57 10.21 -7.45
C ASP A 159 -17.09 10.09 -7.58
N ARG A 160 -17.71 9.17 -6.85
CA ARG A 160 -19.16 8.93 -6.83
C ARG A 160 -19.74 9.28 -5.48
N SER A 161 -20.93 9.86 -5.40
CA SER A 161 -21.65 9.99 -4.11
C SER A 161 -22.16 8.62 -3.63
N PRO A 162 -22.14 8.32 -2.32
CA PRO A 162 -22.66 7.06 -1.82
C PRO A 162 -24.17 6.99 -2.01
N THR A 163 -24.68 5.82 -2.39
CA THR A 163 -26.11 5.59 -2.70
C THR A 163 -26.83 4.70 -1.69
N SER A 164 -26.08 4.08 -0.76
CA SER A 164 -26.60 3.33 0.38
C SER A 164 -25.63 3.41 1.58
N CYS A 165 -26.03 2.91 2.75
CA CYS A 165 -25.11 2.84 3.89
C CYS A 165 -24.01 1.80 3.66
N THR A 166 -24.29 0.69 2.97
CA THR A 166 -23.26 -0.26 2.53
C THR A 166 -22.23 0.44 1.64
N ASP A 167 -22.68 1.18 0.62
CA ASP A 167 -21.82 1.93 -0.29
C ASP A 167 -20.98 3.00 0.46
N LEU A 168 -21.57 3.66 1.46
CA LEU A 168 -20.84 4.57 2.34
C LEU A 168 -19.75 3.82 3.15
N LEU A 169 -20.10 2.72 3.80
CA LEU A 169 -19.17 1.93 4.62
C LEU A 169 -18.00 1.37 3.79
N LEU A 170 -18.25 0.89 2.57
CA LEU A 170 -17.22 0.34 1.68
C LEU A 170 -16.14 1.34 1.27
N ARG A 171 -16.38 2.65 1.46
CA ARG A 171 -15.35 3.68 1.26
C ARG A 171 -14.33 3.69 2.39
N ALA A 172 -14.77 3.40 3.61
CA ALA A 172 -13.92 3.43 4.80
C ALA A 172 -13.26 2.08 5.07
N LEU A 173 -13.95 0.96 4.89
CA LEU A 173 -13.44 -0.39 5.23
C LEU A 173 -12.02 -0.69 4.72
N PRO A 174 -11.63 -0.32 3.48
CA PRO A 174 -10.28 -0.59 2.97
C PRO A 174 -9.15 0.10 3.75
N TYR A 175 -9.49 1.08 4.60
CA TYR A 175 -8.56 1.82 5.44
C TYR A 175 -8.61 1.40 6.91
N LEU A 176 -9.55 0.54 7.31
CA LEU A 176 -9.70 0.13 8.71
C LEU A 176 -8.76 -1.03 9.03
N LEU A 177 -7.47 -0.77 9.20
CA LEU A 177 -6.55 -1.79 9.70
C LEU A 177 -6.77 -2.02 11.19
N PHE A 178 -6.24 -3.11 11.75
CA PHE A 178 -6.32 -3.36 13.19
C PHE A 178 -5.84 -2.16 14.02
N ALA A 179 -4.70 -1.58 13.64
CA ALA A 179 -4.11 -0.43 14.35
C ALA A 179 -5.01 0.81 14.29
N ASP A 180 -5.77 0.97 13.21
CA ASP A 180 -6.73 2.06 13.03
C ASP A 180 -7.99 1.83 13.86
N VAL A 181 -8.49 0.59 13.89
CA VAL A 181 -9.70 0.23 14.64
C VAL A 181 -9.44 0.34 16.13
N VAL A 182 -8.37 -0.30 16.63
CA VAL A 182 -8.12 -0.37 18.08
C VAL A 182 -7.27 0.80 18.58
N ALA A 183 -7.33 1.94 17.91
CA ALA A 183 -6.71 3.15 18.43
C ALA A 183 -7.31 3.50 19.79
N ILE A 184 -6.56 3.19 20.84
CA ILE A 184 -6.96 3.40 22.23
C ILE A 184 -6.76 4.88 22.52
N GLN A 185 -7.85 5.64 22.59
CA GLN A 185 -7.79 6.97 23.18
C GLN A 185 -7.43 6.80 24.66
N GLY A 186 -6.23 7.23 25.03
CA GLY A 186 -5.78 7.20 26.43
C GLY A 186 -6.73 8.03 27.30
N ASP A 187 -7.53 7.36 28.11
CA ASP A 187 -8.31 7.96 29.18
C ASP A 187 -7.49 8.03 30.48
N LYS A 188 -7.83 9.00 31.33
CA LYS A 188 -7.13 9.33 32.59
C LYS A 188 -7.03 8.18 33.62
N PHE A 189 -7.60 7.01 33.33
CA PHE A 189 -7.69 5.87 34.25
C PHE A 189 -7.00 4.59 33.73
N GLY A 190 -6.25 4.69 32.63
CA GLY A 190 -5.51 3.57 32.05
C GLY A 190 -6.33 2.79 31.01
N ILE A 191 -5.61 2.13 30.10
CA ILE A 191 -6.17 1.39 28.97
C ILE A 191 -7.10 0.27 29.47
N ARG A 192 -8.40 0.45 29.34
CA ARG A 192 -9.31 -0.70 29.34
C ARG A 192 -9.23 -1.37 27.98
N SER A 193 -8.48 -2.47 27.90
CA SER A 193 -8.62 -3.46 26.84
C SER A 193 -9.98 -4.14 27.00
N ASP A 194 -11.00 -3.38 26.68
CA ASP A 194 -12.35 -3.85 26.55
C ASP A 194 -12.39 -4.48 25.14
N VAL A 195 -11.83 -5.70 25.03
CA VAL A 195 -12.12 -6.60 23.92
C VAL A 195 -13.44 -7.29 24.22
N SER A 196 -14.29 -7.43 23.21
CA SER A 196 -15.54 -8.18 23.34
C SER A 196 -15.26 -9.62 23.74
N GLN A 197 -16.31 -10.34 24.15
CA GLN A 197 -16.24 -11.78 24.42
C GLN A 197 -15.73 -12.61 23.23
N GLU A 198 -15.75 -12.03 22.02
CA GLU A 198 -15.25 -12.66 20.80
C GLU A 198 -13.77 -12.35 20.52
N GLU A 199 -13.05 -11.69 21.43
CA GLU A 199 -11.66 -11.20 21.24
C GLU A 199 -11.53 -10.17 20.11
N LEU A 200 -12.67 -9.58 19.72
CA LEU A 200 -12.74 -8.47 18.77
C LEU A 200 -12.85 -7.14 19.53
N PRO A 201 -12.35 -6.02 18.97
CA PRO A 201 -12.62 -4.69 19.49
C PRO A 201 -14.13 -4.43 19.63
N PHE A 202 -14.55 -3.67 20.64
CA PHE A 202 -15.97 -3.24 20.74
C PHE A 202 -16.42 -2.39 19.55
N GLU A 203 -17.74 -2.30 19.36
CA GLU A 203 -18.38 -1.58 18.26
C GLU A 203 -17.96 -0.10 18.16
N VAL A 204 -17.66 0.53 19.30
CA VAL A 204 -17.21 1.93 19.38
C VAL A 204 -15.88 2.16 18.66
N HIS A 205 -14.99 1.17 18.69
CA HIS A 205 -13.67 1.24 18.06
C HIS A 205 -13.80 1.27 16.52
N TYR A 206 -14.61 0.36 15.99
CA TYR A 206 -14.90 0.31 14.55
C TYR A 206 -15.60 1.58 14.06
N THR A 207 -16.59 2.06 14.81
CA THR A 207 -17.37 3.23 14.41
C THR A 207 -16.54 4.52 14.49
N HIS A 208 -15.68 4.68 15.50
CA HIS A 208 -14.73 5.79 15.55
C HIS A 208 -13.75 5.80 14.37
N ALA A 209 -13.15 4.65 14.06
CA ALA A 209 -12.23 4.53 12.94
C ALA A 209 -12.94 4.81 11.60
N ALA A 210 -14.17 4.29 11.42
CA ALA A 210 -14.99 4.59 10.25
C ALA A 210 -15.34 6.07 10.15
N VAL A 211 -15.72 6.74 11.25
CA VAL A 211 -15.99 8.19 11.28
C VAL A 211 -14.76 8.98 10.85
N ARG A 212 -13.56 8.62 11.35
CA ARG A 212 -12.31 9.28 10.99
C ARG A 212 -12.04 9.19 9.48
N GLU A 213 -12.15 8.00 8.90
CA GLU A 213 -11.89 7.80 7.47
C GLU A 213 -12.97 8.42 6.59
N LEU A 214 -14.25 8.29 6.95
CA LEU A 214 -15.34 8.94 6.22
C LEU A 214 -15.21 10.45 6.27
N LYS A 215 -14.79 11.03 7.39
CA LYS A 215 -14.56 12.48 7.48
C LYS A 215 -13.50 12.96 6.47
N ARG A 216 -12.44 12.16 6.28
CA ARG A 216 -11.38 12.42 5.29
C ARG A 216 -11.86 12.22 3.85
N LEU A 217 -12.71 11.22 3.60
CA LEU A 217 -13.09 10.78 2.26
C LEU A 217 -14.35 11.45 1.70
N VAL A 218 -15.35 11.69 2.54
CA VAL A 218 -16.68 12.19 2.16
C VAL A 218 -17.11 13.45 2.94
N GLY A 219 -16.32 13.90 3.91
CA GLY A 219 -16.54 15.19 4.58
C GLY A 219 -17.35 15.13 5.87
N SER A 220 -18.59 15.58 5.88
CA SER A 220 -19.35 15.82 7.13
C SER A 220 -19.85 14.51 7.77
N THR A 221 -18.98 13.83 8.51
CA THR A 221 -19.26 12.60 9.25
C THR A 221 -18.83 12.72 10.72
N ASN A 222 -19.74 12.38 11.65
CA ASN A 222 -19.50 12.40 13.10
C ASN A 222 -20.38 11.34 13.82
N SER A 223 -20.10 11.07 15.10
CA SER A 223 -21.09 10.47 16.00
C SER A 223 -22.04 11.55 16.51
N LEU A 224 -23.34 11.25 16.63
CA LEU A 224 -24.33 12.16 17.21
C LEU A 224 -24.82 11.62 18.53
N GLU A 225 -24.66 12.37 19.62
CA GLU A 225 -25.19 12.01 20.93
C GLU A 225 -26.19 13.06 21.42
N SER A 226 -27.44 12.64 21.61
CA SER A 226 -28.48 13.46 22.22
C SER A 226 -29.39 12.63 23.10
N THR A 227 -29.52 13.03 24.36
CA THR A 227 -30.44 12.40 25.33
C THR A 227 -31.90 12.43 24.87
N LYS A 228 -32.27 13.35 23.98
CA LYS A 228 -33.63 13.49 23.44
C LYS A 228 -33.80 12.92 22.04
N LYS A 229 -32.75 12.91 21.22
CA LYS A 229 -32.84 12.57 19.79
C LYS A 229 -32.17 11.24 19.41
N GLY A 230 -31.47 10.59 20.35
CA GLY A 230 -30.77 9.33 20.15
C GLY A 230 -29.25 9.48 19.98
N LYS A 231 -28.52 8.36 20.12
CA LYS A 231 -27.05 8.28 19.99
C LYS A 231 -26.65 7.49 18.74
N VAL A 232 -26.56 8.15 17.59
CA VAL A 232 -26.16 7.48 16.34
C VAL A 232 -24.65 7.35 16.28
N ASP A 233 -24.15 6.13 16.07
CA ASP A 233 -22.70 5.87 16.09
C ASP A 233 -21.98 6.51 14.90
N ILE A 234 -22.53 6.39 13.68
CA ILE A 234 -22.02 7.08 12.49
C ILE A 234 -23.15 7.85 11.83
N TYR A 235 -23.01 9.17 11.74
CA TYR A 235 -23.93 10.04 11.04
C TYR A 235 -23.18 10.86 9.98
N THR A 236 -23.59 10.72 8.72
CA THR A 236 -22.99 11.45 7.59
C THR A 236 -24.03 12.32 6.91
N THR A 237 -23.67 13.55 6.60
CA THR A 237 -24.46 14.46 5.76
C THR A 237 -23.65 14.83 4.52
N LEU A 238 -24.17 14.52 3.34
CA LEU A 238 -23.53 14.89 2.07
C LEU A 238 -23.86 16.34 1.69
N GLU A 239 -23.13 16.88 0.71
CA GLU A 239 -23.35 18.24 0.20
C GLU A 239 -24.76 18.46 -0.38
N ASP A 240 -25.36 17.41 -0.95
CA ASP A 240 -26.73 17.44 -1.48
C ASP A 240 -27.82 17.37 -0.38
N GLY A 241 -27.41 17.29 0.89
CA GLY A 241 -28.31 17.19 2.05
C GLY A 241 -28.72 15.76 2.41
N SER A 242 -28.28 14.74 1.64
CA SER A 242 -28.56 13.34 1.97
C SER A 242 -27.95 12.97 3.31
N THR A 243 -28.71 12.22 4.11
CA THR A 243 -28.31 11.84 5.48
C THR A 243 -28.25 10.33 5.66
N PHE A 244 -27.18 9.87 6.30
CA PHE A 244 -26.92 8.45 6.57
C PHE A 244 -26.78 8.27 8.08
N ALA A 245 -27.57 7.37 8.65
CA ALA A 245 -27.48 6.97 10.06
C ALA A 245 -27.15 5.48 10.17
N ILE A 246 -26.03 5.18 10.84
CA ILE A 246 -25.57 3.82 11.08
C ILE A 246 -25.45 3.60 12.59
N GLU A 247 -26.11 2.54 13.06
CA GLU A 247 -26.02 2.04 14.43
C GLU A 247 -25.19 0.76 14.43
N ALA A 248 -24.25 0.62 15.35
CA ALA A 248 -23.43 -0.57 15.47
C ALA A 248 -23.79 -1.42 16.69
N VAL A 249 -23.64 -2.73 16.55
CA VAL A 249 -23.84 -3.70 17.63
C VAL A 249 -22.95 -4.91 17.43
N MET A 250 -22.37 -5.43 18.52
CA MET A 250 -21.64 -6.70 18.46
C MET A 250 -22.60 -7.89 18.36
N SER A 251 -22.29 -8.86 17.50
CA SER A 251 -23.02 -10.14 17.37
C SER A 251 -23.18 -10.85 18.71
N SER A 252 -22.11 -10.85 19.52
CA SER A 252 -22.05 -11.46 20.86
C SER A 252 -23.10 -10.95 21.84
N ARG A 253 -23.71 -9.78 21.60
CA ARG A 253 -24.81 -9.28 22.44
C ARG A 253 -26.14 -9.99 22.21
N GLY A 254 -26.20 -10.88 21.20
CA GLY A 254 -27.33 -11.75 20.93
C GLY A 254 -28.52 -11.05 20.27
N ALA A 255 -29.45 -11.87 19.77
CA ALA A 255 -30.58 -11.43 18.95
C ALA A 255 -31.46 -10.36 19.63
N THR A 256 -31.68 -10.44 20.94
CA THR A 256 -32.47 -9.45 21.69
C THR A 256 -31.82 -8.06 21.65
N SER A 257 -30.50 -7.97 21.79
CA SER A 257 -29.81 -6.67 21.71
C SER A 257 -29.82 -6.15 20.28
N ILE A 258 -29.56 -7.01 19.31
CA ILE A 258 -29.58 -6.66 17.88
C ILE A 258 -30.95 -6.07 17.51
N ALA A 259 -32.05 -6.72 17.93
CA ALA A 259 -33.40 -6.23 17.71
C ALA A 259 -33.63 -4.84 18.35
N LYS A 260 -33.18 -4.64 19.60
CA LYS A 260 -33.28 -3.33 20.28
C LYS A 260 -32.54 -2.21 19.55
N HIS A 261 -31.37 -2.48 18.99
CA HIS A 261 -30.61 -1.50 18.20
C HIS A 261 -31.34 -1.19 16.89
N ARG A 262 -31.86 -2.22 16.20
CA ARG A 262 -32.68 -2.07 14.99
C ARG A 262 -33.94 -1.23 15.23
N ASP A 263 -34.60 -1.40 16.37
CA ASP A 263 -35.85 -0.69 16.68
C ASP A 263 -35.67 0.82 16.94
N ARG A 264 -34.44 1.28 17.17
CA ARG A 264 -34.13 2.73 17.30
C ARG A 264 -34.50 3.50 16.04
N PHE A 265 -34.41 2.88 14.87
CA PHE A 265 -34.74 3.49 13.57
C PHE A 265 -36.23 3.73 13.33
N GLU A 266 -37.10 3.05 14.10
CA GLU A 266 -38.55 3.22 14.07
C GLU A 266 -39.08 4.09 15.22
N SER A 267 -38.22 4.43 16.18
CA SER A 267 -38.64 5.23 17.33
C SER A 267 -38.86 6.69 16.94
N ALA A 268 -40.11 7.15 17.00
CA ALA A 268 -40.49 8.53 16.72
C ALA A 268 -39.80 9.55 17.65
N SER A 269 -39.39 9.15 18.86
CA SER A 269 -38.64 10.02 19.77
C SER A 269 -37.16 10.13 19.40
N MET A 270 -36.59 9.13 18.74
CA MET A 270 -35.19 9.10 18.34
C MET A 270 -34.99 9.71 16.94
N THR A 271 -35.30 11.00 16.83
CA THR A 271 -35.35 11.73 15.55
C THR A 271 -34.06 11.69 14.73
N ASN A 272 -32.87 11.55 15.35
CA ASN A 272 -31.61 11.40 14.63
C ASN A 272 -31.58 10.12 13.77
N TYR A 273 -32.27 9.06 14.20
CA TYR A 273 -32.40 7.82 13.43
C TYR A 273 -33.63 7.88 12.52
N ALA A 274 -34.77 8.33 13.05
CA ALA A 274 -36.04 8.25 12.34
C ALA A 274 -36.06 9.12 11.07
N HIS A 275 -35.39 10.27 11.08
CA HIS A 275 -35.39 11.22 9.95
C HIS A 275 -34.23 11.06 8.97
N ALA A 276 -33.26 10.18 9.26
CA ALA A 276 -32.19 9.91 8.31
C ALA A 276 -32.76 9.26 7.03
N GLN A 277 -32.28 9.69 5.87
CA GLN A 277 -32.72 9.17 4.58
C GLN A 277 -32.26 7.73 4.37
N TYR A 278 -31.00 7.45 4.70
CA TYR A 278 -30.40 6.11 4.65
C TYR A 278 -30.14 5.61 6.07
N LYS A 279 -30.56 4.38 6.34
CA LYS A 279 -30.55 3.78 7.68
C LYS A 279 -29.92 2.40 7.63
N CYS A 280 -28.98 2.14 8.54
CA CYS A 280 -28.29 0.86 8.57
C CYS A 280 -28.00 0.37 9.98
N LEU A 281 -28.24 -0.93 10.20
CA LEU A 281 -27.69 -1.64 11.35
C LEU A 281 -26.41 -2.36 10.94
N LEU A 282 -25.29 -1.95 11.53
CA LEU A 282 -23.99 -2.59 11.40
C LEU A 282 -23.82 -3.62 12.53
N ILE A 283 -23.67 -4.89 12.19
CA ILE A 283 -23.43 -5.99 13.12
C ILE A 283 -21.97 -6.42 12.99
N ILE A 284 -21.21 -6.40 14.07
CA ILE A 284 -19.77 -6.72 14.06
C ILE A 284 -19.54 -8.03 14.81
N GLY A 285 -18.79 -8.96 14.21
CA GLY A 285 -18.59 -10.29 14.80
C GLY A 285 -17.71 -11.22 13.99
N LYS A 286 -17.68 -12.50 14.36
CA LYS A 286 -16.94 -13.54 13.62
C LYS A 286 -17.66 -14.00 12.34
N CYS A 287 -16.88 -14.46 11.37
CA CYS A 287 -17.35 -14.88 10.03
C CYS A 287 -18.37 -16.04 10.05
N GLY A 288 -18.26 -16.99 10.99
CA GLY A 288 -19.00 -18.25 10.97
C GLY A 288 -20.53 -18.12 10.95
N ASP A 289 -21.09 -17.26 11.81
CA ASP A 289 -22.55 -17.16 12.01
C ASP A 289 -23.16 -15.89 11.39
N MET A 290 -22.32 -15.03 10.80
CA MET A 290 -22.71 -13.67 10.42
C MET A 290 -23.84 -13.65 9.37
N ARG A 291 -23.79 -14.53 8.37
CA ARG A 291 -24.83 -14.64 7.34
C ARG A 291 -26.21 -14.95 7.95
N GLU A 292 -26.25 -15.87 8.92
CA GLU A 292 -27.49 -16.26 9.59
C GLU A 292 -28.02 -15.12 10.49
N ILE A 293 -27.11 -14.47 11.25
CA ILE A 293 -27.46 -13.35 12.12
C ILE A 293 -28.07 -12.20 11.30
N VAL A 294 -27.40 -11.80 10.22
CA VAL A 294 -27.87 -10.76 9.29
C VAL A 294 -29.21 -11.16 8.66
N GLY A 295 -29.34 -12.43 8.22
CA GLY A 295 -30.55 -12.96 7.62
C GLY A 295 -31.79 -12.88 8.51
N LYS A 296 -31.61 -13.11 9.82
CA LYS A 296 -32.70 -13.10 10.82
C LYS A 296 -33.15 -11.69 11.24
N VAL A 297 -32.37 -10.65 10.97
CA VAL A 297 -32.77 -9.28 11.32
C VAL A 297 -33.99 -8.87 10.51
N ARG A 298 -34.98 -8.29 11.19
CA ARG A 298 -36.23 -7.80 10.59
C ARG A 298 -35.95 -6.67 9.58
N ASP A 299 -36.59 -6.78 8.41
CA ASP A 299 -36.53 -5.84 7.29
C ASP A 299 -36.99 -4.41 7.66
N GLY A 300 -36.73 -3.44 6.76
CA GLY A 300 -37.14 -2.04 6.89
C GLY A 300 -35.97 -1.04 6.95
N ILE A 301 -34.75 -1.55 7.09
CA ILE A 301 -33.48 -0.82 6.97
C ILE A 301 -32.46 -1.73 6.27
N GLU A 302 -31.32 -1.17 5.86
CA GLU A 302 -30.17 -1.95 5.42
C GLU A 302 -29.51 -2.63 6.64
N VAL A 303 -29.05 -3.87 6.49
CA VAL A 303 -28.33 -4.60 7.55
C VAL A 303 -26.99 -5.05 6.98
N VAL A 304 -25.91 -4.66 7.63
CA VAL A 304 -24.55 -4.99 7.23
C VAL A 304 -23.90 -5.79 8.36
N GLY A 305 -23.54 -7.04 8.08
CA GLY A 305 -22.64 -7.82 8.91
C GLY A 305 -21.20 -7.57 8.49
N LEU A 306 -20.34 -7.28 9.46
CA LEU A 306 -18.92 -7.04 9.27
C LEU A 306 -18.13 -8.05 10.09
N ALA A 307 -17.36 -8.89 9.40
CA ALA A 307 -16.48 -9.86 10.03
C ALA A 307 -15.02 -9.60 9.63
N PRO A 308 -14.18 -9.04 10.52
CA PRO A 308 -12.75 -8.93 10.25
C PRO A 308 -12.15 -10.33 10.10
N ASN A 309 -11.22 -10.49 9.16
CA ASN A 309 -10.41 -11.70 9.14
C ASN A 309 -9.46 -11.70 10.36
N PRO A 310 -8.92 -12.87 10.79
CA PRO A 310 -8.08 -12.94 11.99
C PRO A 310 -6.86 -12.00 11.97
N SER A 311 -6.35 -11.67 10.78
CA SER A 311 -5.20 -10.78 10.59
C SER A 311 -5.58 -9.30 10.43
N HIS A 312 -6.88 -8.97 10.43
CA HIS A 312 -7.42 -7.63 10.17
C HIS A 312 -6.82 -6.95 8.93
N THR A 313 -6.54 -7.76 7.90
CA THR A 313 -6.07 -7.33 6.58
C THR A 313 -7.21 -7.24 5.57
N GLY A 314 -8.43 -7.57 5.99
CA GLY A 314 -9.64 -7.48 5.20
C GLY A 314 -10.87 -7.88 6.02
N TYR A 315 -12.03 -7.66 5.41
CA TYR A 315 -13.34 -7.86 6.00
C TYR A 315 -14.20 -8.73 5.10
N TYR A 316 -14.86 -9.73 5.68
CA TYR A 316 -16.03 -10.35 5.08
C TYR A 316 -17.24 -9.49 5.41
N VAL A 317 -17.95 -9.08 4.36
CA VAL A 317 -19.11 -8.18 4.45
C VAL A 317 -20.33 -8.97 4.03
N TYR A 318 -21.39 -8.90 4.83
CA TYR A 318 -22.68 -9.55 4.60
C TYR A 318 -23.73 -8.46 4.52
N VAL A 319 -24.49 -8.38 3.43
CA VAL A 319 -25.45 -7.29 3.22
C VAL A 319 -26.83 -7.88 3.00
N LYS A 320 -27.79 -7.39 3.76
CA LYS A 320 -29.22 -7.65 3.56
C LYS A 320 -29.95 -6.35 3.32
N ARG A 321 -30.64 -6.28 2.19
CA ARG A 321 -31.64 -5.26 1.89
C ARG A 321 -33.05 -5.84 2.06
N GLN A 322 -34.03 -4.95 2.24
CA GLN A 322 -35.44 -5.33 2.37
C GLN A 322 -35.89 -6.25 1.23
N GLY A 323 -36.48 -7.39 1.59
CA GLY A 323 -37.01 -8.37 0.62
C GLY A 323 -35.94 -9.15 -0.16
N GLU A 324 -34.65 -8.93 0.09
CA GLU A 324 -33.55 -9.55 -0.65
C GLU A 324 -32.83 -10.62 0.19
N LYS A 325 -32.18 -11.56 -0.50
CA LYS A 325 -31.29 -12.53 0.16
C LYS A 325 -30.02 -11.83 0.66
N VAL A 326 -29.40 -12.41 1.68
CA VAL A 326 -28.08 -11.94 2.13
C VAL A 326 -27.06 -12.23 1.03
N VAL A 327 -26.35 -11.18 0.59
CA VAL A 327 -25.16 -11.31 -0.26
C VAL A 327 -23.92 -11.11 0.59
N ASP A 328 -22.80 -11.71 0.19
CA ASP A 328 -21.54 -11.49 0.87
C ASP A 328 -20.34 -11.49 -0.08
N PHE A 329 -19.29 -10.82 0.39
CA PHE A 329 -18.07 -10.59 -0.36
C PHE A 329 -16.93 -10.20 0.58
N HIS A 330 -15.70 -10.27 0.08
CA HIS A 330 -14.49 -9.90 0.83
C HIS A 330 -13.94 -8.55 0.35
N ILE A 331 -13.60 -7.67 1.30
CA ILE A 331 -12.96 -6.37 1.06
C ILE A 331 -11.57 -6.36 1.71
N PRO A 332 -10.47 -6.29 0.93
CA PRO A 332 -9.13 -6.15 1.50
C PRO A 332 -8.91 -4.74 2.06
N CYS A 333 -8.09 -4.64 3.11
CA CYS A 333 -7.59 -3.37 3.62
C CYS A 333 -6.41 -2.87 2.76
N ASP A 334 -6.63 -2.60 1.48
CA ASP A 334 -5.60 -2.13 0.55
C ASP A 334 -5.55 -0.60 0.42
N GLY A 335 -6.34 0.09 1.23
CA GLY A 335 -6.53 1.53 1.22
C GLY A 335 -7.34 2.02 0.02
N VAL A 336 -7.83 1.20 -0.90
CA VAL A 336 -8.54 1.73 -2.07
C VAL A 336 -10.04 1.78 -1.76
N ALA A 337 -10.66 2.96 -1.69
CA ALA A 337 -12.10 3.11 -1.48
C ALA A 337 -12.93 2.35 -2.54
N ARG A 338 -14.02 1.72 -2.11
CA ARG A 338 -14.90 0.92 -2.97
C ARG A 338 -16.30 1.52 -3.02
N GLY A 339 -16.98 1.26 -4.14
CA GLY A 339 -18.40 1.54 -4.33
C GLY A 339 -19.20 0.24 -4.38
N PHE A 340 -20.46 0.30 -3.96
CA PHE A 340 -21.40 -0.82 -3.97
C PHE A 340 -22.68 -0.46 -4.71
N SER A 341 -23.15 -1.36 -5.57
CA SER A 341 -24.47 -1.21 -6.23
C SER A 341 -25.18 -2.55 -6.35
N TRP A 342 -26.49 -2.54 -6.14
CA TRP A 342 -27.36 -3.68 -6.42
C TRP A 342 -27.59 -3.83 -7.92
N LYS A 343 -27.81 -5.07 -8.37
CA LYS A 343 -28.15 -5.43 -9.74
C LYS A 343 -29.45 -6.24 -9.77
N ASP A 344 -30.16 -6.13 -10.88
CA ASP A 344 -31.42 -6.86 -11.08
C ASP A 344 -31.18 -8.33 -11.49
N GLU A 345 -30.00 -8.66 -11.99
CA GLU A 345 -29.59 -9.98 -12.49
C GLU A 345 -28.30 -10.47 -11.83
N GLU A 346 -28.00 -11.76 -11.94
CA GLU A 346 -26.78 -12.33 -11.38
C GLU A 346 -25.49 -11.82 -12.08
N PRO A 347 -24.44 -11.44 -11.31
CA PRO A 347 -24.41 -11.33 -9.86
C PRO A 347 -25.25 -10.14 -9.38
N PHE A 348 -26.12 -10.36 -8.38
CA PHE A 348 -27.09 -9.38 -7.86
C PHE A 348 -26.47 -8.11 -7.24
N PHE A 349 -25.15 -7.97 -7.29
CA PHE A 349 -24.42 -6.79 -6.83
C PHE A 349 -23.14 -6.61 -7.65
N GLU A 350 -22.62 -5.38 -7.61
CA GLU A 350 -21.33 -5.02 -8.17
C GLU A 350 -20.52 -4.21 -7.14
N ILE A 351 -19.24 -4.57 -7.03
CA ILE A 351 -18.23 -3.80 -6.31
C ILE A 351 -17.28 -3.18 -7.33
N SER A 352 -17.12 -1.87 -7.25
CA SER A 352 -16.22 -1.11 -8.13
C SER A 352 -15.29 -0.23 -7.30
N SER A 353 -14.25 0.33 -7.93
CA SER A 353 -13.53 1.43 -7.30
C SER A 353 -14.45 2.64 -7.21
N ALA A 354 -14.54 3.26 -6.03
CA ALA A 354 -15.20 4.56 -5.85
C ALA A 354 -14.19 5.70 -5.76
N GLN A 355 -12.89 5.39 -5.81
CA GLN A 355 -11.84 6.40 -5.88
C GLN A 355 -11.17 6.39 -7.24
N LYS A 356 -10.66 7.55 -7.61
CA LYS A 356 -9.87 7.73 -8.82
C LYS A 356 -8.61 8.53 -8.51
N PHE A 357 -7.62 8.32 -9.37
CA PHE A 357 -6.43 9.13 -9.34
C PHE A 357 -6.72 10.50 -9.99
N LYS A 358 -6.61 11.59 -9.21
CA LYS A 358 -6.89 12.95 -9.70
C LYS A 358 -5.64 13.63 -10.24
N TYR A 359 -4.56 13.59 -9.49
CA TYR A 359 -3.33 14.28 -9.84
C TYR A 359 -2.12 13.77 -9.07
N ILE A 360 -0.97 13.67 -9.74
CA ILE A 360 0.33 13.47 -9.14
C ILE A 360 1.25 14.45 -9.85
N GLU A 361 1.92 15.29 -9.10
CA GLU A 361 2.98 16.11 -9.65
C GLU A 361 4.03 15.17 -10.23
N PRO A 362 4.50 15.41 -11.48
CA PRO A 362 5.74 14.83 -11.93
C PRO A 362 6.76 15.28 -10.90
N GLY A 363 7.29 14.36 -10.10
CA GLY A 363 8.30 14.84 -9.17
C GLY A 363 9.48 15.36 -9.96
N SER A 364 10.31 16.16 -9.32
CA SER A 364 11.45 16.84 -9.92
C SER A 364 12.57 15.86 -10.29
N ALA A 365 12.26 14.79 -11.00
CA ALA A 365 13.19 14.08 -11.82
C ALA A 365 13.30 14.88 -13.12
N ALA A 366 14.30 15.76 -13.18
CA ALA A 366 15.04 15.86 -14.43
C ALA A 366 15.31 14.41 -14.85
N PRO A 367 14.93 13.98 -16.06
CA PRO A 367 15.06 12.58 -16.44
C PRO A 367 16.52 12.19 -16.23
N GLN A 368 16.79 11.36 -15.21
CA GLN A 368 18.07 10.68 -15.14
C GLN A 368 18.07 9.75 -16.34
N ARG A 369 18.63 10.25 -17.45
CA ARG A 369 19.21 9.38 -18.46
C ARG A 369 20.05 8.37 -17.68
N PRO A 370 19.92 7.06 -17.92
CA PRO A 370 20.80 6.09 -17.28
C PRO A 370 22.22 6.63 -17.42
N PRO A 371 22.95 6.84 -16.31
CA PRO A 371 24.20 7.60 -16.34
C PRO A 371 25.10 6.95 -17.39
N ALA A 372 25.50 7.81 -18.33
CA ALA A 372 26.21 7.43 -19.52
C ALA A 372 27.63 7.05 -19.13
N VAL A 373 28.09 5.87 -19.54
CA VAL A 373 29.51 5.54 -19.41
C VAL A 373 30.24 6.24 -20.55
N TRP A 374 31.00 7.27 -20.19
CA TRP A 374 31.86 8.01 -21.10
C TRP A 374 33.26 7.41 -21.06
N VAL A 375 33.87 7.31 -22.22
CA VAL A 375 35.23 6.79 -22.37
C VAL A 375 36.03 7.73 -23.27
N CYS A 376 37.32 7.88 -23.02
CA CYS A 376 38.23 8.64 -23.84
C CYS A 376 39.51 7.84 -24.09
N GLN A 377 40.12 8.07 -25.25
CA GLN A 377 41.39 7.42 -25.57
C GLN A 377 42.53 8.17 -24.89
N LEU A 378 43.38 7.43 -24.18
CA LEU A 378 44.61 7.94 -23.59
C LEU A 378 45.80 7.60 -24.49
N GLY A 379 46.66 8.60 -24.70
CA GLY A 379 47.98 8.43 -25.28
C GLY A 379 49.03 8.65 -24.20
N SER A 380 50.07 7.83 -24.18
CA SER A 380 51.24 8.06 -23.35
C SER A 380 52.48 8.15 -24.24
N PRO A 381 53.04 9.36 -24.45
CA PRO A 381 54.23 9.54 -25.27
C PRO A 381 55.48 8.82 -24.71
N ASP A 382 55.48 8.51 -23.42
CA ASP A 382 56.63 8.03 -22.63
C ASP A 382 56.29 6.87 -21.68
N GLY A 383 55.06 6.34 -21.74
CA GLY A 383 54.58 5.23 -20.90
C GLY A 383 54.35 5.60 -19.43
N LYS A 384 54.44 6.89 -19.07
CA LYS A 384 54.36 7.35 -17.68
C LYS A 384 53.34 8.47 -17.47
N ASP A 385 53.17 9.36 -18.46
CA ASP A 385 52.15 10.42 -18.39
C ASP A 385 51.05 10.18 -19.44
N PHE A 386 49.81 10.02 -18.98
CA PHE A 386 48.66 9.89 -19.87
C PHE A 386 48.09 11.27 -20.26
N LYS A 387 47.94 11.50 -21.56
CA LYS A 387 47.18 12.61 -22.13
C LYS A 387 45.96 12.08 -22.86
N VAL A 388 44.84 12.78 -22.73
CA VAL A 388 43.64 12.49 -23.51
C VAL A 388 43.92 12.87 -24.96
N ILE A 389 43.87 11.90 -25.87
CA ILE A 389 44.14 12.09 -27.30
C ILE A 389 42.88 11.96 -28.18
N GLY A 390 41.76 11.54 -27.61
CA GLY A 390 40.49 11.39 -28.31
C GLY A 390 39.32 12.08 -27.60
N ASN A 391 38.31 12.48 -28.36
CA ASN A 391 37.09 13.04 -27.81
C ASN A 391 36.32 11.97 -27.01
N PRO A 392 35.79 12.31 -25.82
CA PRO A 392 34.97 11.36 -25.07
C PRO A 392 33.71 10.96 -25.83
N PHE A 393 33.43 9.66 -25.87
CA PHE A 393 32.21 9.10 -26.46
C PHE A 393 31.47 8.19 -25.48
N GLN A 394 30.19 7.97 -25.74
CA GLN A 394 29.33 7.18 -24.87
C GLN A 394 29.30 5.72 -25.31
N VAL A 395 29.55 4.81 -24.37
CA VAL A 395 29.30 3.38 -24.50
C VAL A 395 27.89 3.09 -24.00
N LYS A 396 27.09 2.38 -24.80
CA LYS A 396 25.70 2.03 -24.48
C LYS A 396 25.59 0.52 -24.26
N GLY A 397 24.80 0.10 -23.28
CA GLY A 397 24.57 -1.31 -22.96
C GLY A 397 24.45 -1.59 -21.47
N VAL A 398 24.22 -2.86 -21.13
CA VAL A 398 24.38 -3.37 -19.77
C VAL A 398 25.87 -3.66 -19.61
N LEU A 399 26.53 -2.90 -18.73
CA LEU A 399 27.96 -2.99 -18.43
C LEU A 399 28.04 -3.29 -16.94
N ALA A 400 28.32 -4.54 -16.57
CA ALA A 400 28.42 -4.97 -15.18
C ALA A 400 29.85 -4.78 -14.65
N ASN A 401 30.86 -4.98 -15.50
CA ASN A 401 32.28 -4.88 -15.13
C ASN A 401 33.15 -4.28 -16.26
N VAL A 402 34.44 -4.12 -15.96
CA VAL A 402 35.42 -3.55 -16.89
C VAL A 402 35.58 -4.39 -18.16
N ASP A 403 35.38 -5.71 -18.13
CA ASP A 403 35.43 -6.55 -19.32
C ASP A 403 34.27 -6.24 -20.30
N ASP A 404 33.04 -6.11 -19.80
CA ASP A 404 31.89 -5.65 -20.59
C ASP A 404 32.16 -4.26 -21.21
N LEU A 405 32.86 -3.39 -20.47
CA LEU A 405 33.25 -2.06 -20.97
C LEU A 405 34.27 -2.15 -22.10
N LYS A 406 35.27 -3.03 -22.02
CA LYS A 406 36.24 -3.26 -23.10
C LYS A 406 35.53 -3.72 -24.39
N GLU A 407 34.58 -4.65 -24.28
CA GLU A 407 33.76 -5.08 -25.42
C GLU A 407 32.92 -3.94 -26.00
N GLY A 408 32.28 -3.16 -25.12
CA GLY A 408 31.48 -2.00 -25.52
C GLY A 408 32.29 -0.93 -26.25
N ILE A 409 33.52 -0.65 -25.79
CA ILE A 409 34.44 0.29 -26.45
C ILE A 409 34.84 -0.24 -27.82
N LYS A 410 35.26 -1.51 -27.91
CA LYS A 410 35.67 -2.12 -29.18
C LYS A 410 34.57 -2.01 -30.23
N ASN A 411 33.33 -2.35 -29.86
CA ASN A 411 32.19 -2.27 -30.75
C ASN A 411 31.85 -0.83 -31.16
N LYS A 412 32.00 0.11 -30.22
CA LYS A 412 31.60 1.50 -30.44
C LYS A 412 32.65 2.33 -31.20
N ALA A 413 33.92 2.07 -30.98
CA ALA A 413 35.05 2.71 -31.65
C ALA A 413 35.57 1.89 -32.85
N GLU A 414 34.87 0.82 -33.22
CA GLU A 414 35.18 -0.05 -34.37
C GLU A 414 36.63 -0.54 -34.37
N LEU A 415 37.14 -0.91 -33.18
CA LEU A 415 38.53 -1.31 -33.02
C LEU A 415 38.74 -2.73 -33.55
N SER A 416 39.78 -2.89 -34.38
CA SER A 416 40.19 -4.19 -34.95
C SER A 416 40.94 -5.09 -33.98
N ILE A 417 41.29 -4.59 -32.79
CA ILE A 417 41.98 -5.36 -31.75
C ILE A 417 41.02 -6.19 -30.89
N PRO A 418 41.47 -7.32 -30.31
CA PRO A 418 40.73 -8.00 -29.24
C PRO A 418 40.56 -7.08 -28.02
N SER A 419 39.36 -7.09 -27.41
CA SER A 419 38.99 -6.27 -26.25
C SER A 419 39.93 -6.48 -25.06
N PHE A 420 40.31 -7.74 -24.77
CA PHE A 420 41.23 -8.08 -23.67
C PHE A 420 42.64 -7.46 -23.81
N LYS A 421 43.03 -6.97 -24.99
CA LYS A 421 44.31 -6.27 -25.18
C LYS A 421 44.26 -4.80 -24.79
N MET A 422 43.10 -4.29 -24.39
CA MET A 422 42.93 -2.93 -23.91
C MET A 422 43.13 -2.85 -22.41
N ASP A 423 43.77 -1.78 -21.97
CA ASP A 423 43.78 -1.40 -20.57
C ASP A 423 42.79 -0.26 -20.33
N ILE A 424 42.04 -0.37 -19.23
CA ILE A 424 41.06 0.63 -18.78
C ILE A 424 41.60 1.32 -17.53
N TYR A 425 41.36 2.62 -17.44
CA TYR A 425 41.81 3.47 -16.34
C TYR A 425 40.65 4.29 -15.79
N SER A 426 40.48 4.30 -14.46
CA SER A 426 39.63 5.21 -13.71
C SER A 426 40.41 6.47 -13.35
N LYS A 427 39.70 7.56 -13.06
CA LYS A 427 40.30 8.82 -12.61
C LYS A 427 40.16 8.96 -11.10
N GLU A 428 41.27 8.94 -10.39
CA GLU A 428 41.34 9.00 -8.92
C GLU A 428 42.35 10.08 -8.51
N ASP A 429 41.96 10.97 -7.59
CA ASP A 429 42.81 12.05 -7.04
C ASP A 429 43.58 12.88 -8.09
N GLY A 430 42.98 13.09 -9.26
CA GLY A 430 43.57 13.86 -10.36
C GLY A 430 44.52 13.07 -11.28
N GLY A 431 44.76 11.79 -11.00
CA GLY A 431 45.55 10.86 -11.83
C GLY A 431 44.70 9.76 -12.48
N TRP A 432 45.35 8.96 -13.34
CA TRP A 432 44.74 7.78 -13.98
C TRP A 432 45.25 6.51 -13.30
N VAL A 433 44.33 5.67 -12.83
CA VAL A 433 44.63 4.41 -12.14
C VAL A 433 44.08 3.25 -12.96
N LYS A 434 44.89 2.21 -13.18
CA LYS A 434 44.48 1.06 -13.99
C LYS A 434 43.40 0.27 -13.24
N SER A 435 42.27 0.01 -13.91
CA SER A 435 41.16 -0.75 -13.36
C SER A 435 41.36 -2.26 -13.58
N ASP A 436 40.95 -3.06 -12.60
CA ASP A 436 40.90 -4.53 -12.70
C ASP A 436 39.71 -4.96 -13.56
N GLU A 437 39.82 -6.10 -14.25
CA GLU A 437 38.80 -6.61 -15.18
C GLU A 437 37.48 -6.97 -14.47
N GLU A 438 37.53 -7.39 -13.21
CA GLU A 438 36.35 -7.71 -12.39
C GLU A 438 35.77 -6.49 -11.68
N SER A 439 36.41 -5.32 -11.78
CA SER A 439 35.90 -4.10 -11.14
C SER A 439 34.55 -3.68 -11.70
N GLU A 440 33.64 -3.29 -10.82
CA GLU A 440 32.36 -2.71 -11.21
C GLU A 440 32.57 -1.40 -11.99
N VAL A 441 31.71 -1.15 -12.99
CA VAL A 441 31.77 0.10 -13.77
C VAL A 441 30.91 1.17 -13.12
N ASP A 442 31.58 2.19 -12.58
CA ASP A 442 30.95 3.40 -12.10
C ASP A 442 30.41 4.26 -13.24
N ARG A 443 29.15 4.65 -13.13
CA ARG A 443 28.50 5.45 -14.17
C ARG A 443 28.63 6.94 -13.86
N GLY A 444 29.54 7.61 -14.56
CA GLY A 444 29.83 9.03 -14.42
C GLY A 444 28.65 9.96 -14.71
N LYS A 445 28.69 11.19 -14.18
CA LYS A 445 27.63 12.21 -14.35
C LYS A 445 27.82 13.03 -15.63
N SER A 446 29.04 13.09 -16.16
CA SER A 446 29.41 13.92 -17.29
C SER A 446 30.55 13.33 -18.13
N LYS A 447 30.87 13.97 -19.26
CA LYS A 447 32.07 13.66 -20.06
C LYS A 447 33.38 13.86 -19.30
N ALA A 448 33.37 14.65 -18.22
CA ALA A 448 34.56 14.89 -17.39
C ALA A 448 34.90 13.69 -16.49
N ASP A 449 33.92 12.82 -16.25
CA ASP A 449 34.01 11.62 -15.41
C ASP A 449 34.26 10.36 -16.28
N CYS A 450 34.93 10.52 -17.41
CA CYS A 450 35.15 9.43 -18.36
C CYS A 450 36.24 8.47 -17.89
N TYR A 451 36.10 7.19 -18.27
CA TYR A 451 37.20 6.23 -18.22
C TYR A 451 38.21 6.53 -19.32
N GLY A 452 39.47 6.23 -19.06
CA GLY A 452 40.53 6.23 -20.05
C GLY A 452 40.74 4.82 -20.60
N PHE A 453 41.00 4.69 -21.90
CA PHE A 453 41.48 3.41 -22.47
C PHE A 453 42.73 3.61 -23.30
N THR A 454 43.62 2.62 -23.28
CA THR A 454 44.81 2.58 -24.14
C THR A 454 44.74 1.40 -25.10
N ILE A 455 45.44 1.54 -26.22
CA ILE A 455 45.62 0.51 -27.24
C ILE A 455 47.13 0.20 -27.30
N PRO A 456 47.54 -1.07 -27.42
CA PRO A 456 48.96 -1.43 -27.54
C PRO A 456 49.65 -0.69 -28.70
N ALA A 457 50.87 -0.20 -28.45
CA ALA A 457 51.69 0.45 -29.47
C ALA A 457 51.92 -0.51 -30.66
N GLY A 458 51.46 -0.12 -31.85
CA GLY A 458 51.52 -0.93 -33.07
C GLY A 458 50.16 -1.34 -33.66
N ALA A 459 49.05 -1.09 -32.96
CA ALA A 459 47.70 -1.35 -33.49
C ALA A 459 46.94 -0.10 -33.97
N ALA A 460 47.52 1.09 -33.79
CA ALA A 460 47.00 2.34 -34.35
C ALA A 460 47.40 2.47 -35.84
N GLY A 461 46.78 1.66 -36.69
CA GLY A 461 47.12 1.63 -38.11
C GLY A 461 46.02 0.96 -38.95
N ALA A 462 44.89 1.65 -39.09
CA ALA A 462 43.99 1.65 -40.26
C ALA A 462 42.71 2.41 -39.85
N ALA A 463 42.65 3.70 -40.21
CA ALA A 463 41.40 4.39 -40.44
C ALA A 463 41.15 4.41 -41.95
#